data_AF-A0AAX0WZ18-F1
#
_entry.id   AF-A0AAX0WZ18-F1
#
_cell.length_a   1.000
_cell.length_b   1.000
_cell.length_c   1.000
_cell.angle_alpha   90.00
_cell.angle_beta   90.00
_cell.angle_gamma   90.00
#
_symmetry.space_group_name_H-M   'P 1'
#
loop_
_entity.id
_entity.type
_entity.pdbx_description
1 polymer ?
#
loop_
_entity_poly.entity_id
_entity_poly.type
_entity_poly.pdbx_seq_one_letter_code
_entity_poly.pdbx_strand_id
1 'polypeptide(L)'
;MRLLKLLPLYFFVFFIVPFQSLWALESAKLESSKTVEKAHLTISANKNGVICGSKSLQNCVIQVSQLQCLPSPGTVIITNNSRVPANNIQATSTNGFFSLYVLQNNSCPASLLPGRSCAISFFTNTSIAFFIPSVMVKGTNTNATFFDMQAIQCAAQTTLSAPANAVIPTNDSVGVDITVNNLTSTPALNVRLNLPPFWTNVTSSTCAVIPANGSCIIHIASTALTPFAPQGGIPITGDNVISPPTMALAFSINGFLIYSVVSPFAHVIANTDFNFPGSWSADHVNIPGITETSTSPPDTCNGATDGFCNTQQITSFDPMSIAAGSCFFETVPMGTWYLPSICELGTSGGAGCSASTSTIFNLFSLGFNTGLSGQYWSSTESSVNPTNNAWFLNFAMGAQGLADKSVSFNIRCARAILLS
;
A
#
# COMPACT_ATOMS: atom_id res chain seq x y z
N MET A 1 -104.44 -72.56 -33.10
CA MET A 1 -105.44 -72.14 -34.10
C MET A 1 -105.48 -70.62 -34.09
N ARG A 2 -105.29 -69.96 -35.25
CA ARG A 2 -105.82 -68.65 -35.68
C ARG A 2 -106.40 -67.70 -34.60
N LEU A 3 -106.26 -66.37 -34.61
CA LEU A 3 -105.69 -65.34 -35.48
C LEU A 3 -106.22 -64.01 -34.85
N LEU A 4 -105.47 -62.89 -34.92
CA LEU A 4 -105.99 -61.50 -35.02
C LEU A 4 -106.75 -60.92 -33.77
N LYS A 5 -106.82 -59.63 -33.42
CA LYS A 5 -106.48 -58.32 -34.02
C LYS A 5 -106.69 -57.21 -32.96
N LEU A 6 -106.05 -56.06 -33.20
CA LEU A 6 -106.50 -54.66 -32.93
C LEU A 6 -106.37 -54.01 -31.53
N LEU A 7 -105.48 -53.00 -31.50
CA LEU A 7 -105.54 -51.70 -30.81
C LEU A 7 -106.88 -50.95 -31.03
N PRO A 8 -107.27 -49.88 -30.29
CA PRO A 8 -106.44 -48.68 -30.03
C PRO A 8 -106.67 -47.86 -28.71
N LEU A 9 -105.75 -46.89 -28.47
CA LEU A 9 -105.88 -45.54 -27.86
C LEU A 9 -106.67 -45.38 -26.50
N TYR A 10 -106.27 -44.62 -25.47
CA TYR A 10 -105.59 -43.32 -25.37
C TYR A 10 -105.48 -42.89 -23.87
N PHE A 11 -104.65 -41.87 -23.59
CA PHE A 11 -104.74 -40.84 -22.52
C PHE A 11 -104.05 -41.03 -21.13
N PHE A 12 -102.92 -40.30 -20.99
CA PHE A 12 -102.62 -39.22 -20.01
C PHE A 12 -102.10 -39.47 -18.56
N VAL A 13 -100.97 -38.78 -18.29
CA VAL A 13 -100.39 -38.21 -17.04
C VAL A 13 -99.75 -39.11 -15.97
N PHE A 14 -98.43 -38.93 -15.79
CA PHE A 14 -97.73 -38.40 -14.59
C PHE A 14 -96.31 -38.96 -14.56
N PHE A 15 -95.29 -38.09 -14.53
CA PHE A 15 -94.16 -38.15 -13.58
C PHE A 15 -93.19 -36.97 -13.81
N ILE A 16 -93.39 -35.94 -12.99
CA ILE A 16 -92.39 -35.20 -12.19
C ILE A 16 -90.93 -35.26 -12.70
N VAL A 17 -90.39 -34.10 -13.09
CA VAL A 17 -88.94 -33.81 -13.13
C VAL A 17 -88.68 -32.55 -12.28
N PRO A 18 -87.69 -32.55 -11.37
CA PRO A 18 -87.45 -31.43 -10.47
C PRO A 18 -86.62 -30.30 -11.12
N PHE A 19 -87.00 -29.09 -10.77
CA PHE A 19 -86.34 -27.79 -10.99
C PHE A 19 -84.97 -27.70 -10.29
N GLN A 20 -83.88 -28.23 -10.85
CA GLN A 20 -82.51 -27.95 -10.33
C GLN A 20 -81.44 -27.60 -11.38
N SER A 21 -81.79 -27.40 -12.65
CA SER A 21 -80.78 -27.30 -13.72
C SER A 21 -80.54 -25.89 -14.28
N LEU A 22 -81.03 -24.81 -13.65
CA LEU A 22 -80.91 -23.45 -14.22
C LEU A 22 -80.01 -22.45 -13.48
N TRP A 23 -79.31 -22.84 -12.41
CA TRP A 23 -78.36 -21.95 -11.71
C TRP A 23 -76.88 -22.35 -11.85
N ALA A 24 -76.58 -23.40 -12.61
CA ALA A 24 -75.21 -23.89 -12.80
C ALA A 24 -74.56 -23.53 -14.15
N LEU A 25 -75.23 -22.74 -15.01
CA LEU A 25 -74.66 -22.33 -16.30
C LEU A 25 -74.10 -20.90 -16.31
N GLU A 26 -74.38 -20.09 -15.30
CA GLU A 26 -73.95 -18.68 -15.24
C GLU A 26 -72.76 -18.45 -14.29
N SER A 27 -72.47 -19.39 -13.39
CA SER A 27 -71.28 -19.37 -12.51
C SER A 27 -70.03 -20.00 -13.13
N ALA A 28 -70.15 -20.82 -14.18
CA ALA A 28 -69.00 -21.43 -14.87
C ALA A 28 -68.36 -20.52 -15.93
N LYS A 29 -68.96 -19.37 -16.26
CA LYS A 29 -68.42 -18.42 -17.25
C LYS A 29 -67.63 -17.26 -16.63
N LEU A 30 -67.49 -17.21 -15.30
CA LEU A 30 -66.71 -16.21 -14.56
C LEU A 30 -65.45 -16.75 -13.86
N GLU A 31 -65.01 -17.97 -14.16
CA GLU A 31 -63.69 -18.50 -13.73
C GLU A 31 -62.72 -18.73 -14.90
N SER A 32 -63.12 -18.43 -16.13
CA SER A 32 -62.24 -18.48 -17.30
C SER A 32 -61.72 -17.09 -17.65
N SER A 33 -60.87 -16.54 -16.76
CA SER A 33 -59.79 -15.56 -17.05
C SER A 33 -59.27 -14.95 -15.73
N LYS A 34 -58.95 -15.76 -14.71
CA LYS A 34 -57.89 -15.33 -13.78
C LYS A 34 -56.58 -15.55 -14.52
N THR A 35 -56.15 -14.55 -15.27
CA THR A 35 -54.73 -14.41 -15.60
C THR A 35 -53.97 -14.52 -14.28
N VAL A 36 -53.26 -15.64 -14.08
CA VAL A 36 -52.41 -15.82 -12.90
C VAL A 36 -51.44 -14.65 -12.89
N GLU A 37 -51.65 -13.70 -11.97
CA GLU A 37 -50.88 -12.48 -11.90
C GLU A 37 -49.41 -12.86 -11.66
N LYS A 38 -48.56 -12.62 -12.66
CA LYS A 38 -47.14 -12.92 -12.57
C LYS A 38 -46.43 -11.83 -11.78
N ALA A 39 -45.48 -12.23 -10.96
CA ALA A 39 -44.62 -11.28 -10.29
C ALA A 39 -43.73 -10.54 -11.32
N HIS A 40 -43.60 -9.23 -11.14
CA HIS A 40 -42.80 -8.34 -11.97
C HIS A 40 -41.51 -8.01 -11.24
N LEU A 41 -40.39 -8.47 -11.80
CA LEU A 41 -39.06 -8.23 -11.26
C LEU A 41 -38.44 -7.02 -11.93
N THR A 42 -37.61 -6.31 -11.18
CA THR A 42 -36.70 -5.31 -11.73
C THR A 42 -35.32 -5.63 -11.22
N ILE A 43 -34.36 -5.70 -12.15
CA ILE A 43 -32.95 -5.83 -11.80
C ILE A 43 -32.45 -4.42 -11.47
N SER A 44 -31.35 -4.32 -10.73
CA SER A 44 -30.48 -3.17 -10.64
C SER A 44 -29.08 -3.70 -10.35
N ALA A 45 -28.03 -2.92 -10.56
CA ALA A 45 -26.68 -3.38 -10.30
C ALA A 45 -26.02 -2.49 -9.25
N ASN A 46 -25.15 -3.06 -8.42
CA ASN A 46 -24.44 -2.30 -7.40
C ASN A 46 -23.42 -1.34 -8.05
N LYS A 47 -23.05 -0.24 -7.40
CA LYS A 47 -22.23 0.84 -8.01
C LYS A 47 -20.83 0.42 -8.49
N ASN A 48 -20.36 -0.78 -8.18
CA ASN A 48 -19.03 -1.26 -8.55
C ASN A 48 -19.09 -2.16 -9.79
N GLY A 49 -18.39 -1.78 -10.87
CA GLY A 49 -18.17 -2.63 -12.05
C GLY A 49 -19.34 -2.71 -13.04
N VAL A 50 -20.13 -1.65 -13.15
CA VAL A 50 -21.37 -1.62 -13.94
C VAL A 50 -21.33 -0.49 -14.97
N ILE A 51 -21.56 -0.83 -16.24
CA ILE A 51 -21.79 0.13 -17.32
C ILE A 51 -23.28 0.02 -17.70
N CYS A 52 -24.15 0.78 -17.04
CA CYS A 52 -25.56 0.89 -17.45
C CYS A 52 -25.82 2.28 -18.05
N GLY A 53 -26.27 2.34 -19.31
CA GLY A 53 -27.00 3.50 -19.83
C GLY A 53 -28.34 3.65 -19.12
N SER A 54 -28.74 4.88 -18.79
CA SER A 54 -29.84 5.16 -17.87
C SER A 54 -31.21 4.59 -18.32
N LYS A 55 -31.90 3.95 -17.35
CA LYS A 55 -33.36 3.69 -17.24
C LYS A 55 -33.98 2.41 -17.84
N SER A 56 -33.23 1.52 -18.49
CA SER A 56 -33.70 0.16 -18.80
C SER A 56 -32.52 -0.82 -18.84
N LEU A 57 -32.56 -1.88 -18.03
CA LEU A 57 -31.44 -2.79 -17.81
C LEU A 57 -31.31 -3.93 -18.82
N GLN A 58 -32.15 -3.96 -19.86
CA GLN A 58 -31.98 -4.94 -20.95
C GLN A 58 -30.58 -4.84 -21.61
N ASN A 59 -29.85 -3.74 -21.41
CA ASN A 59 -28.51 -3.49 -21.96
C ASN A 59 -27.44 -3.24 -20.89
N CYS A 60 -27.61 -3.70 -19.64
CA CYS A 60 -26.59 -3.48 -18.63
C CYS A 60 -25.57 -4.62 -18.57
N VAL A 61 -24.29 -4.27 -18.63
CA VAL A 61 -23.17 -5.20 -18.53
C VAL A 61 -22.63 -5.18 -17.10
N ILE A 62 -22.67 -6.32 -16.42
CA ILE A 62 -21.96 -6.52 -15.15
C ILE A 62 -20.57 -7.10 -15.40
N GLN A 63 -19.56 -6.59 -14.71
CA GLN A 63 -18.21 -7.12 -14.78
C GLN A 63 -17.97 -8.20 -13.73
N VAL A 64 -17.33 -9.29 -14.14
CA VAL A 64 -16.91 -10.38 -13.26
C VAL A 64 -15.42 -10.69 -13.47
N SER A 65 -14.74 -11.17 -12.43
CA SER A 65 -13.38 -11.68 -12.52
C SER A 65 -13.14 -12.72 -11.43
N GLN A 66 -11.91 -13.23 -11.37
CA GLN A 66 -11.40 -13.86 -10.15
C GLN A 66 -11.43 -12.85 -9.00
N LEU A 67 -11.64 -13.34 -7.77
CA LEU A 67 -11.75 -12.51 -6.55
C LEU A 67 -10.50 -11.64 -6.29
N GLN A 68 -9.36 -12.00 -6.89
CA GLN A 68 -8.10 -11.27 -6.79
C GLN A 68 -7.98 -10.05 -7.73
N CYS A 69 -8.95 -9.83 -8.63
CA CYS A 69 -8.85 -8.82 -9.71
C CYS A 69 -9.91 -7.72 -9.63
N LEU A 70 -11.08 -8.02 -9.05
CA LEU A 70 -12.09 -7.03 -8.69
C LEU A 70 -12.32 -7.12 -7.17
N PRO A 71 -12.28 -5.98 -6.45
CA PRO A 71 -12.45 -5.96 -4.99
C PRO A 71 -13.86 -6.39 -4.53
N SER A 72 -14.82 -6.43 -5.46
CA SER A 72 -16.19 -6.90 -5.21
C SER A 72 -16.72 -7.70 -6.39
N PRO A 73 -17.45 -8.81 -6.16
CA PRO A 73 -18.05 -9.60 -7.24
C PRO A 73 -19.12 -8.79 -7.99
N GLY A 74 -19.30 -9.10 -9.28
CA GLY A 74 -20.36 -8.51 -10.09
C GLY A 74 -21.71 -8.88 -9.50
N THR A 75 -22.48 -7.89 -9.06
CA THR A 75 -23.70 -8.14 -8.27
C THR A 75 -24.92 -7.48 -8.89
N VAL A 76 -25.98 -8.27 -9.06
CA VAL A 76 -27.31 -7.79 -9.43
C VAL A 76 -28.23 -7.82 -8.22
N ILE A 77 -29.00 -6.76 -8.03
CA ILE A 77 -30.04 -6.60 -7.02
C ILE A 77 -31.38 -6.78 -7.72
N ILE A 78 -32.18 -7.73 -7.24
CA ILE A 78 -33.47 -8.09 -7.80
C ILE A 78 -34.55 -7.59 -6.85
N THR A 79 -35.43 -6.72 -7.35
CA THR A 79 -36.55 -6.15 -6.60
C THR A 79 -37.86 -6.72 -7.13
N ASN A 80 -38.72 -7.21 -6.23
CA ASN A 80 -40.09 -7.58 -6.58
C ASN A 80 -40.99 -6.35 -6.52
N ASN A 81 -41.41 -5.84 -7.68
CA ASN A 81 -42.29 -4.66 -7.80
C ASN A 81 -43.78 -5.01 -7.95
N SER A 82 -44.13 -6.29 -7.86
CA SER A 82 -45.52 -6.74 -7.97
C SER A 82 -46.23 -6.81 -6.62
N ARG A 83 -47.54 -7.06 -6.66
CA ARG A 83 -48.38 -7.26 -5.47
C ARG A 83 -48.38 -8.70 -4.95
N VAL A 84 -47.71 -9.62 -5.66
CA VAL A 84 -47.63 -11.06 -5.30
C VAL A 84 -46.18 -11.46 -5.00
N PRO A 85 -45.94 -12.48 -4.15
CA PRO A 85 -44.58 -12.96 -3.89
C PRO A 85 -43.94 -13.57 -5.15
N ALA A 86 -42.64 -13.30 -5.36
CA ALA A 86 -41.85 -13.90 -6.43
C ALA A 86 -41.11 -15.13 -5.91
N ASN A 87 -41.33 -16.30 -6.51
CA ASN A 87 -40.84 -17.56 -5.97
C ASN A 87 -39.63 -18.11 -6.74
N ASN A 88 -38.67 -18.68 -6.01
CA ASN A 88 -37.51 -19.42 -6.53
C ASN A 88 -36.75 -18.68 -7.63
N ILE A 89 -36.37 -17.42 -7.37
CA ILE A 89 -35.63 -16.59 -8.32
C ILE A 89 -34.24 -17.18 -8.56
N GLN A 90 -33.91 -17.42 -9.82
CA GLN A 90 -32.60 -17.94 -10.24
C GLN A 90 -32.07 -17.19 -11.47
N ALA A 91 -30.75 -17.21 -11.64
CA ALA A 91 -30.07 -16.74 -12.84
C ALA A 91 -29.54 -17.92 -13.66
N THR A 92 -29.78 -17.91 -14.97
CA THR A 92 -29.34 -18.95 -15.92
C THR A 92 -28.98 -18.35 -17.27
N SER A 93 -28.11 -19.03 -18.02
CA SER A 93 -27.80 -18.69 -19.42
C SER A 93 -27.55 -19.97 -20.20
N THR A 94 -27.83 -19.94 -21.50
CA THR A 94 -27.51 -21.03 -22.44
C THR A 94 -26.09 -20.93 -22.99
N ASN A 95 -25.36 -19.84 -22.69
CA ASN A 95 -23.98 -19.67 -23.11
C ASN A 95 -23.07 -20.65 -22.35
N GLY A 96 -22.23 -21.40 -23.07
CA GLY A 96 -21.32 -22.38 -22.49
C GLY A 96 -20.33 -21.80 -21.47
N PHE A 97 -19.95 -20.53 -21.59
CA PHE A 97 -19.10 -19.87 -20.59
C PHE A 97 -19.80 -19.72 -19.24
N PHE A 98 -21.13 -19.58 -19.23
CA PHE A 98 -21.90 -19.47 -17.99
C PHE A 98 -21.85 -20.76 -17.18
N SER A 99 -22.01 -21.92 -17.82
CA SER A 99 -21.95 -23.21 -17.13
C SER A 99 -20.54 -23.66 -16.78
N LEU A 100 -19.53 -23.26 -17.58
CA LEU A 100 -18.15 -23.69 -17.38
C LEU A 100 -17.37 -22.82 -16.40
N TYR A 101 -17.60 -21.51 -16.39
CA TYR A 101 -16.70 -20.56 -15.71
C TYR A 101 -17.38 -19.60 -14.74
N VAL A 102 -18.70 -19.46 -14.76
CA VAL A 102 -19.42 -18.54 -13.86
C VAL A 102 -19.83 -19.27 -12.59
N LEU A 103 -19.36 -18.75 -11.47
CA LEU A 103 -19.80 -19.15 -10.13
C LEU A 103 -20.77 -18.09 -9.63
N GLN A 104 -21.92 -18.55 -9.14
CA GLN A 104 -22.97 -17.67 -8.61
C GLN A 104 -23.21 -17.92 -7.13
N ASN A 105 -23.42 -16.85 -6.38
CA ASN A 105 -23.93 -16.87 -5.01
C ASN A 105 -25.30 -16.19 -4.99
N ASN A 106 -26.36 -16.98 -4.85
CA ASN A 106 -27.74 -16.50 -4.87
C ASN A 106 -28.26 -16.33 -3.44
N SER A 107 -28.47 -15.08 -3.02
CA SER A 107 -29.03 -14.74 -1.70
C SER A 107 -30.55 -14.55 -1.71
N CYS A 108 -31.22 -14.84 -2.82
CA CYS A 108 -32.68 -14.71 -2.92
C CYS A 108 -33.39 -15.82 -2.15
N PRO A 109 -34.37 -15.48 -1.28
CA PRO A 109 -35.16 -16.47 -0.56
C PRO A 109 -36.08 -17.24 -1.53
N ALA A 110 -36.59 -18.39 -1.10
CA ALA A 110 -37.55 -19.18 -1.87
C ALA A 110 -38.82 -18.38 -2.23
N SER A 111 -39.18 -17.37 -1.43
CA SER A 111 -40.26 -16.42 -1.72
C SER A 111 -39.83 -14.99 -1.36
N LEU A 112 -39.71 -14.13 -2.38
CA LEU A 112 -39.39 -12.72 -2.24
C LEU A 112 -40.68 -11.88 -2.20
N LEU A 113 -41.00 -11.33 -1.03
CA LEU A 113 -42.22 -10.55 -0.80
C LEU A 113 -42.27 -9.26 -1.66
N PRO A 114 -43.49 -8.74 -1.95
CA PRO A 114 -43.68 -7.44 -2.58
C PRO A 114 -42.84 -6.31 -1.97
N GLY A 115 -42.19 -5.52 -2.81
CA GLY A 115 -41.35 -4.37 -2.43
C GLY A 115 -39.99 -4.74 -1.81
N ARG A 116 -39.66 -6.03 -1.66
CA ARG A 116 -38.37 -6.49 -1.14
C ARG A 116 -37.37 -6.74 -2.25
N SER A 117 -36.08 -6.70 -1.88
CA SER A 117 -34.97 -6.98 -2.79
C SER A 117 -34.05 -8.07 -2.25
N CYS A 118 -33.40 -8.80 -3.15
CA CYS A 118 -32.33 -9.75 -2.86
C CYS A 118 -31.18 -9.55 -3.85
N ALA A 119 -30.02 -10.19 -3.62
CA ALA A 119 -28.86 -10.06 -4.50
C ALA A 119 -28.41 -11.42 -5.06
N ILE A 120 -27.93 -11.41 -6.31
CA ILE A 120 -27.17 -12.52 -6.88
C ILE A 120 -25.80 -11.97 -7.25
N SER A 121 -24.74 -12.59 -6.70
CA SER A 121 -23.35 -12.23 -6.98
C SER A 121 -22.73 -13.25 -7.93
N PHE A 122 -21.90 -12.77 -8.86
CA PHE A 122 -21.22 -13.57 -9.87
C PHE A 122 -19.72 -13.32 -9.82
N PHE A 123 -18.94 -14.38 -9.96
CA PHE A 123 -17.49 -14.35 -10.10
C PHE A 123 -17.05 -15.48 -11.03
N THR A 124 -15.81 -15.44 -11.49
CA THR A 124 -15.26 -16.51 -12.32
C THR A 124 -13.96 -17.04 -11.73
N ASN A 125 -13.67 -18.32 -11.92
CA ASN A 125 -12.42 -18.94 -11.48
C ASN A 125 -11.34 -18.96 -12.57
N THR A 126 -11.64 -18.49 -13.78
CA THR A 126 -10.68 -18.46 -14.90
C THR A 126 -10.12 -17.07 -15.16
N SER A 127 -8.93 -17.03 -15.77
CA SER A 127 -8.21 -15.80 -16.12
C SER A 127 -8.46 -15.33 -17.56
N ILE A 128 -9.35 -16.00 -18.31
CA ILE A 128 -9.70 -15.59 -19.68
C ILE A 128 -10.83 -14.55 -19.67
N ALA A 129 -10.77 -13.59 -20.60
CA ALA A 129 -11.87 -12.66 -20.85
C ALA A 129 -12.94 -13.34 -21.71
N PHE A 130 -14.22 -13.13 -21.38
CA PHE A 130 -15.35 -13.61 -22.17
C PHE A 130 -16.57 -12.73 -21.98
N PHE A 131 -17.53 -12.84 -22.90
CA PHE A 131 -18.79 -12.10 -22.86
C PHE A 131 -19.96 -13.07 -22.93
N ILE A 132 -20.94 -12.88 -22.04
CA ILE A 132 -22.17 -13.66 -21.97
C ILE A 132 -23.34 -12.69 -22.15
N PRO A 133 -23.98 -12.68 -23.33
CA PRO A 133 -25.19 -11.91 -23.52
C PRO A 133 -26.38 -12.56 -22.85
N SER A 134 -27.37 -11.75 -22.46
CA SER A 134 -28.72 -12.17 -22.09
C SER A 134 -28.77 -13.24 -21.00
N VAL A 135 -28.03 -13.03 -19.91
CA VAL A 135 -28.20 -13.82 -18.69
C VAL A 135 -29.61 -13.60 -18.15
N MET A 136 -30.39 -14.68 -18.11
CA MET A 136 -31.78 -14.65 -17.71
C MET A 136 -31.91 -14.74 -16.19
N VAL A 137 -32.70 -13.84 -15.60
CA VAL A 137 -33.17 -13.91 -14.22
C VAL A 137 -34.66 -14.17 -14.22
N LYS A 138 -35.06 -15.29 -13.59
CA LYS A 138 -36.46 -15.73 -13.55
C LYS A 138 -36.75 -16.55 -12.30
N GLY A 139 -37.86 -16.24 -11.64
CA GLY A 139 -38.55 -17.10 -10.68
C GLY A 139 -39.72 -17.87 -11.31
N THR A 140 -40.21 -18.92 -10.63
CA THR A 140 -41.21 -19.86 -11.16
C THR A 140 -42.53 -19.20 -11.59
N ASN A 141 -42.91 -18.09 -10.95
CA ASN A 141 -44.12 -17.32 -11.24
C ASN A 141 -43.85 -15.88 -11.74
N THR A 142 -42.66 -15.63 -12.29
CA THR A 142 -42.24 -14.29 -12.74
C THR A 142 -42.05 -14.21 -14.25
N ASN A 143 -42.02 -12.99 -14.79
CA ASN A 143 -41.48 -12.74 -16.14
C ASN A 143 -39.95 -12.81 -16.14
N ALA A 144 -39.36 -13.23 -17.26
CA ALA A 144 -37.92 -13.23 -17.44
C ALA A 144 -37.39 -11.79 -17.57
N THR A 145 -36.28 -11.52 -16.91
CA THR A 145 -35.51 -10.28 -17.05
C THR A 145 -34.08 -10.65 -17.44
N PHE A 146 -33.37 -9.76 -18.13
CA PHE A 146 -32.07 -10.07 -18.73
C PHE A 146 -31.04 -9.00 -18.40
N PHE A 147 -29.79 -9.41 -18.33
CA PHE A 147 -28.60 -8.55 -18.26
C PHE A 147 -27.45 -9.21 -19.01
N ASP A 148 -26.41 -8.46 -19.33
CA ASP A 148 -25.20 -8.97 -19.96
C ASP A 148 -24.07 -9.09 -18.93
N MET A 149 -23.16 -10.04 -19.14
CA MET A 149 -22.02 -10.26 -18.25
C MET A 149 -20.73 -10.27 -19.04
N GLN A 150 -19.72 -9.56 -18.54
CA GLN A 150 -18.38 -9.54 -19.11
C GLN A 150 -17.38 -10.01 -18.06
N ALA A 151 -16.67 -11.09 -18.35
CA ALA A 151 -15.50 -11.47 -17.58
C ALA A 151 -14.29 -10.68 -18.07
N ILE A 152 -13.62 -10.00 -17.16
CA ILE A 152 -12.35 -9.33 -17.43
C ILE A 152 -11.19 -10.27 -17.14
N GLN A 153 -10.21 -10.26 -18.04
CA GLN A 153 -8.94 -10.96 -17.81
C GLN A 153 -8.14 -10.19 -16.76
N CYS A 154 -7.68 -10.91 -15.73
CA CYS A 154 -6.73 -10.38 -14.78
C CYS A 154 -5.41 -10.10 -15.51
N ALA A 155 -4.86 -8.89 -15.33
CA ALA A 155 -3.50 -8.63 -15.76
C ALA A 155 -2.59 -9.66 -15.07
N ALA A 156 -1.78 -10.38 -15.85
CA ALA A 156 -0.87 -11.37 -15.30
C ALA A 156 0.08 -10.66 -14.32
N GLN A 157 0.08 -11.11 -13.06
CA GLN A 157 0.78 -10.43 -11.97
C GLN A 157 2.22 -10.91 -11.87
N THR A 158 3.08 -10.05 -11.34
CA THR A 158 4.49 -10.36 -11.10
C THR A 158 4.96 -9.81 -9.75
N THR A 159 6.07 -10.37 -9.28
CA THR A 159 6.78 -9.99 -8.06
C THR A 159 8.22 -9.68 -8.42
N LEU A 160 8.75 -8.59 -7.87
CA LEU A 160 10.10 -8.12 -8.13
C LEU A 160 10.99 -8.28 -6.89
N SER A 161 12.29 -8.40 -7.10
CA SER A 161 13.31 -8.11 -6.08
C SER A 161 14.22 -6.99 -6.54
N ALA A 162 14.73 -6.23 -5.56
CA ALA A 162 15.65 -5.13 -5.79
C ALA A 162 16.62 -5.02 -4.60
N PRO A 163 17.74 -4.28 -4.74
CA PRO A 163 18.65 -4.00 -3.65
C PRO A 163 17.94 -3.25 -2.52
N ALA A 164 18.34 -3.52 -1.28
CA ALA A 164 17.76 -2.83 -0.12
C ALA A 164 18.12 -1.34 -0.09
N ASN A 165 19.29 -0.97 -0.61
CA ASN A 165 19.74 0.41 -0.65
C ASN A 165 20.70 0.69 -1.83
N ALA A 166 20.86 1.98 -2.16
CA ALA A 166 21.86 2.49 -3.08
C ALA A 166 22.29 3.92 -2.72
N VAL A 167 23.48 4.33 -3.18
CA VAL A 167 24.05 5.66 -2.93
C VAL A 167 24.17 6.40 -4.25
N ILE A 168 23.61 7.60 -4.31
CA ILE A 168 23.62 8.47 -5.49
C ILE A 168 24.70 9.55 -5.28
N PRO A 169 25.76 9.59 -6.10
CA PRO A 169 26.72 10.68 -6.04
C PRO A 169 26.04 12.01 -6.43
N THR A 170 26.33 13.07 -5.67
CA THR A 170 25.77 14.40 -5.89
C THR A 170 26.46 15.11 -7.05
N ASN A 171 25.69 15.82 -7.87
CA ASN A 171 26.18 16.53 -9.05
C ASN A 171 27.00 15.62 -9.99
N ASP A 172 26.54 14.39 -10.17
CA ASP A 172 27.17 13.38 -11.01
C ASP A 172 26.15 12.80 -11.99
N SER A 173 26.38 13.08 -13.28
CA SER A 173 25.58 12.52 -14.38
C SER A 173 25.83 11.03 -14.60
N VAL A 174 26.89 10.45 -14.02
CA VAL A 174 27.17 9.01 -14.07
C VAL A 174 26.26 8.24 -13.10
N GLY A 175 25.88 8.81 -11.97
CA GLY A 175 24.88 8.22 -11.10
C GLY A 175 25.23 6.83 -10.54
N VAL A 176 24.21 5.99 -10.38
CA VAL A 176 24.28 4.63 -9.85
C VAL A 176 23.29 3.71 -10.56
N ASP A 177 23.71 2.46 -10.79
CA ASP A 177 22.88 1.41 -11.36
C ASP A 177 22.35 0.47 -10.27
N ILE A 178 21.05 0.17 -10.33
CA ILE A 178 20.43 -0.87 -9.51
C ILE A 178 19.85 -1.97 -10.39
N THR A 179 20.04 -3.23 -9.98
CA THR A 179 19.50 -4.38 -10.72
C THR A 179 18.18 -4.83 -10.11
N VAL A 180 17.10 -4.80 -10.89
CA VAL A 180 15.78 -5.28 -10.49
C VAL A 180 15.52 -6.62 -11.18
N ASN A 181 15.15 -7.64 -10.40
CA ASN A 181 14.86 -8.97 -10.92
C ASN A 181 13.37 -9.25 -10.89
N ASN A 182 12.87 -9.87 -11.95
CA ASN A 182 11.56 -10.45 -11.99
C ASN A 182 11.63 -11.88 -11.44
N LEU A 183 10.87 -12.17 -10.39
CA LEU A 183 10.89 -13.47 -9.71
C LEU A 183 9.87 -14.46 -10.26
N THR A 184 9.15 -14.10 -11.33
CA THR A 184 8.03 -14.88 -11.85
C THR A 184 8.18 -15.20 -13.33
N SER A 185 7.37 -16.14 -13.80
CA SER A 185 7.26 -16.50 -15.22
C SER A 185 6.47 -15.49 -16.06
N THR A 186 5.91 -14.43 -15.44
CA THR A 186 5.18 -13.36 -16.13
C THR A 186 6.10 -12.16 -16.32
N PRO A 187 6.26 -11.61 -17.54
CA PRO A 187 7.02 -10.37 -17.74
C PRO A 187 6.49 -9.21 -16.90
N ALA A 188 7.38 -8.39 -16.33
CA ALA A 188 7.02 -7.17 -15.63
C ALA A 188 7.05 -5.98 -16.60
N LEU A 189 6.08 -5.08 -16.51
CA LEU A 189 5.89 -3.98 -17.46
C LEU A 189 6.09 -2.62 -16.79
N ASN A 190 6.74 -1.70 -17.51
CA ASN A 190 6.97 -0.30 -17.11
C ASN A 190 7.50 -0.15 -15.68
N VAL A 191 8.47 -0.99 -15.34
CA VAL A 191 9.08 -1.04 -14.02
C VAL A 191 9.97 0.18 -13.83
N ARG A 192 9.70 0.95 -12.79
CA ARG A 192 10.36 2.22 -12.48
C ARG A 192 10.49 2.43 -10.98
N LEU A 193 11.49 3.22 -10.62
CA LEU A 193 11.67 3.72 -9.28
C LEU A 193 10.85 5.01 -9.11
N ASN A 194 9.97 5.07 -8.12
CA ASN A 194 9.17 6.28 -7.87
C ASN A 194 9.94 7.21 -6.93
N LEU A 195 10.77 8.07 -7.51
CA LEU A 195 11.54 9.07 -6.76
C LEU A 195 10.61 10.07 -6.05
N PRO A 196 10.98 10.54 -4.84
CA PRO A 196 10.24 11.61 -4.17
C PRO A 196 10.14 12.86 -5.05
N PRO A 197 8.96 13.50 -5.15
CA PRO A 197 8.73 14.60 -6.09
C PRO A 197 9.55 15.86 -5.77
N PHE A 198 10.00 16.01 -4.52
CA PHE A 198 10.84 17.12 -4.10
C PHE A 198 12.33 16.92 -4.44
N TRP A 199 12.73 15.74 -4.93
CA TRP A 199 14.08 15.47 -5.42
C TRP A 199 14.28 16.01 -6.83
N THR A 200 14.27 17.34 -6.95
CA THR A 200 14.52 18.03 -8.22
C THR A 200 15.91 17.70 -8.75
N ASN A 201 16.03 17.53 -10.08
CA ASN A 201 17.29 17.19 -10.77
C ASN A 201 17.86 15.80 -10.45
N VAL A 202 17.06 14.93 -9.84
CA VAL A 202 17.33 13.49 -9.73
C VAL A 202 16.45 12.76 -10.74
N THR A 203 17.07 11.91 -11.56
CA THR A 203 16.39 11.20 -12.63
C THR A 203 16.61 9.69 -12.49
N SER A 204 15.61 8.90 -12.84
CA SER A 204 15.71 7.43 -12.93
C SER A 204 15.21 6.93 -14.28
N SER A 205 15.86 5.90 -14.84
CA SER A 205 15.37 5.22 -16.04
C SER A 205 14.16 4.32 -15.73
N THR A 206 13.45 3.92 -16.79
CA THR A 206 12.31 2.98 -16.72
C THR A 206 12.63 1.75 -17.55
N CYS A 207 12.42 0.58 -16.97
CA CYS A 207 12.46 -0.70 -17.65
C CYS A 207 11.09 -0.96 -18.30
N ALA A 208 10.99 -0.76 -19.61
CA ALA A 208 9.73 -0.98 -20.33
C ALA A 208 9.21 -2.42 -20.16
N VAL A 209 10.12 -3.41 -20.22
CA VAL A 209 9.81 -4.83 -19.98
C VAL A 209 10.97 -5.49 -19.24
N ILE A 210 10.67 -6.19 -18.15
CA ILE A 210 11.58 -7.18 -17.55
C ILE A 210 11.08 -8.57 -17.94
N PRO A 211 11.84 -9.37 -18.71
CA PRO A 211 11.42 -10.72 -19.10
C PRO A 211 11.07 -11.60 -17.89
N ALA A 212 10.32 -12.67 -18.16
CA ALA A 212 10.07 -13.74 -17.20
C ALA A 212 11.39 -14.28 -16.63
N ASN A 213 11.52 -14.34 -15.30
CA ASN A 213 12.76 -14.69 -14.58
C ASN A 213 14.01 -13.89 -15.02
N GLY A 214 13.81 -12.73 -15.64
CA GLY A 214 14.86 -11.85 -16.14
C GLY A 214 15.20 -10.72 -15.16
N SER A 215 16.12 -9.87 -15.58
CA SER A 215 16.50 -8.68 -14.83
C SER A 215 16.56 -7.46 -15.74
N CYS A 216 16.54 -6.28 -15.12
CA CYS A 216 16.77 -5.01 -15.79
C CYS A 216 17.55 -4.07 -14.86
N ILE A 217 18.30 -3.16 -15.46
CA ILE A 217 19.05 -2.13 -14.74
C ILE A 217 18.25 -0.83 -14.78
N ILE A 218 17.95 -0.29 -13.60
CA ILE A 218 17.48 1.08 -13.43
C ILE A 218 18.69 1.95 -13.11
N HIS A 219 18.90 2.97 -13.92
CA HIS A 219 19.95 3.95 -13.77
C HIS A 219 19.41 5.17 -13.04
N ILE A 220 20.09 5.62 -11.99
CA ILE A 220 19.69 6.78 -11.17
C ILE A 220 20.83 7.79 -11.19
N ALA A 221 20.58 9.01 -11.66
CA ALA A 221 21.58 10.08 -11.70
C ALA A 221 21.07 11.34 -11.02
N SER A 222 21.99 12.16 -10.49
CA SER A 222 21.66 13.42 -9.85
C SER A 222 22.55 14.53 -10.40
N THR A 223 21.91 15.50 -11.06
CA THR A 223 22.56 16.78 -11.45
C THR A 223 22.26 17.89 -10.44
N ALA A 224 21.71 17.53 -9.28
CA ALA A 224 21.44 18.48 -8.22
C ALA A 224 22.75 18.95 -7.57
N LEU A 225 22.94 20.27 -7.50
CA LEU A 225 24.03 20.89 -6.73
C LEU A 225 23.79 20.78 -5.22
N THR A 226 22.52 20.85 -4.82
CA THR A 226 22.08 20.62 -3.44
C THR A 226 21.60 19.18 -3.29
N PRO A 227 22.27 18.35 -2.48
CA PRO A 227 21.85 16.97 -2.24
C PRO A 227 20.59 16.91 -1.37
N PHE A 228 20.05 15.70 -1.22
CA PHE A 228 18.92 15.43 -0.33
C PHE A 228 19.35 14.54 0.83
N ALA A 229 18.65 14.67 1.95
CA ALA A 229 18.79 13.76 3.09
C ALA A 229 18.39 12.32 2.67
N PRO A 230 18.97 11.29 3.31
CA PRO A 230 18.67 9.89 2.98
C PRO A 230 17.21 9.55 3.26
N GLN A 231 16.62 8.72 2.42
CA GLN A 231 15.20 8.34 2.53
C GLN A 231 14.99 6.85 2.24
N GLY A 232 14.20 6.20 3.10
CA GLY A 232 13.73 4.83 2.93
C GLY A 232 12.34 4.73 2.30
N GLY A 233 11.92 3.50 2.02
CA GLY A 233 10.54 3.21 1.58
C GLY A 233 10.24 3.66 0.16
N ILE A 234 11.25 3.89 -0.67
CA ILE A 234 11.09 4.34 -2.06
C ILE A 234 10.65 3.13 -2.90
N PRO A 235 9.43 3.13 -3.46
CA PRO A 235 8.87 1.94 -4.09
C PRO A 235 9.34 1.79 -5.54
N ILE A 236 9.60 0.54 -5.93
CA ILE A 236 9.87 0.14 -7.32
C ILE A 236 8.59 -0.48 -7.87
N THR A 237 7.87 0.29 -8.67
CA THR A 237 6.54 -0.08 -9.17
C THR A 237 6.59 -0.49 -10.63
N GLY A 238 5.61 -1.29 -11.06
CA GLY A 238 5.33 -1.57 -12.46
C GLY A 238 3.84 -1.79 -12.64
N ASP A 239 3.36 -1.83 -13.87
CA ASP A 239 1.92 -1.82 -14.17
C ASP A 239 1.20 -3.09 -13.70
N ASN A 240 1.94 -4.20 -13.58
CA ASN A 240 1.43 -5.50 -13.16
C ASN A 240 2.13 -6.07 -11.90
N VAL A 241 2.77 -5.21 -11.10
CA VAL A 241 3.47 -5.59 -9.87
C VAL A 241 2.53 -5.47 -8.66
N ILE A 242 2.26 -6.58 -7.96
CA ILE A 242 1.27 -6.62 -6.87
C ILE A 242 1.80 -6.26 -5.48
N SER A 243 3.12 -6.38 -5.29
CA SER A 243 3.79 -6.04 -4.04
C SER A 243 5.13 -5.38 -4.39
N PRO A 244 5.12 -4.09 -4.74
CA PRO A 244 6.32 -3.34 -5.09
C PRO A 244 7.37 -3.46 -3.97
N PRO A 245 8.60 -3.96 -4.25
CA PRO A 245 9.67 -3.86 -3.28
C PRO A 245 9.99 -2.39 -3.03
N THR A 246 10.52 -2.10 -1.84
CA THR A 246 11.00 -0.77 -1.49
C THR A 246 12.49 -0.81 -1.23
N MET A 247 13.14 0.34 -1.42
CA MET A 247 14.55 0.52 -1.13
C MET A 247 14.80 1.84 -0.41
N ALA A 248 16.01 2.01 0.13
CA ALA A 248 16.51 3.28 0.62
C ALA A 248 17.53 3.89 -0.33
N LEU A 249 17.51 5.22 -0.46
CA LEU A 249 18.47 5.98 -1.23
C LEU A 249 19.12 7.02 -0.34
N ALA A 250 20.45 7.11 -0.43
CA ALA A 250 21.25 8.15 0.20
C ALA A 250 22.05 8.90 -0.86
N PHE A 251 22.53 10.08 -0.51
CA PHE A 251 23.41 10.87 -1.36
C PHE A 251 24.84 10.85 -0.80
N SER A 252 25.81 11.00 -1.69
CA SER A 252 27.21 11.22 -1.30
C SER A 252 27.79 12.47 -1.96
N ILE A 253 28.73 13.11 -1.28
CA ILE A 253 29.51 14.23 -1.82
C ILE A 253 30.98 14.00 -1.47
N ASN A 254 31.87 14.13 -2.46
CA ASN A 254 33.30 13.81 -2.32
C ASN A 254 33.57 12.40 -1.75
N GLY A 255 32.69 11.44 -2.02
CA GLY A 255 32.79 10.06 -1.52
C GLY A 255 32.34 9.85 -0.08
N PHE A 256 31.77 10.85 0.60
CA PHE A 256 31.22 10.73 1.96
C PHE A 256 29.69 10.70 1.94
N LEU A 257 29.09 9.88 2.79
CA LEU A 257 27.63 9.79 2.92
C LEU A 257 27.07 11.01 3.63
N ILE A 258 25.96 11.52 3.11
CA ILE A 258 25.22 12.65 3.67
C ILE A 258 24.19 12.11 4.66
N TYR A 259 24.22 12.56 5.91
CA TYR A 259 23.20 12.23 6.91
C TYR A 259 22.17 13.33 7.11
N SER A 260 22.52 14.58 6.80
CA SER A 260 21.64 15.73 6.96
C SER A 260 21.97 16.84 5.96
N VAL A 261 20.95 17.59 5.54
CA VAL A 261 21.09 18.76 4.67
C VAL A 261 20.37 19.93 5.33
N VAL A 262 21.14 20.93 5.76
CA VAL A 262 20.63 22.15 6.37
C VAL A 262 21.30 23.30 5.64
N SER A 263 20.55 23.94 4.74
CA SER A 263 21.08 25.01 3.89
C SER A 263 21.85 26.06 4.71
N PRO A 264 23.07 26.43 4.32
CA PRO A 264 23.75 26.11 3.05
C PRO A 264 24.69 24.89 3.09
N PHE A 265 24.57 24.00 4.10
CA PHE A 265 25.50 22.90 4.31
C PHE A 265 24.88 21.51 4.08
N ALA A 266 25.67 20.62 3.48
CA ALA A 266 25.47 19.18 3.59
C ALA A 266 26.38 18.61 4.67
N HIS A 267 25.81 17.84 5.59
CA HIS A 267 26.55 17.22 6.67
C HIS A 267 26.84 15.77 6.29
N VAL A 268 28.12 15.43 6.32
CA VAL A 268 28.63 14.12 5.93
C VAL A 268 29.29 13.40 7.09
N ILE A 269 29.36 12.08 7.00
CA ILE A 269 30.07 11.23 7.94
C ILE A 269 31.30 10.60 7.30
N ALA A 270 32.37 10.41 8.09
CA ALA A 270 33.55 9.69 7.67
C ALA A 270 33.22 8.22 7.30
N ASN A 271 33.93 7.67 6.32
CA ASN A 271 33.67 6.31 5.84
C ASN A 271 34.18 5.21 6.78
N THR A 272 35.15 5.51 7.64
CA THR A 272 35.70 4.59 8.64
C THR A 272 35.77 5.24 10.02
N ASP A 273 35.79 4.41 11.06
CA ASP A 273 36.08 4.86 12.42
C ASP A 273 37.51 5.38 12.47
N PHE A 274 37.79 6.21 13.46
CA PHE A 274 39.16 6.47 13.85
C PHE A 274 39.83 5.15 14.29
N ASN A 275 41.12 4.98 13.98
CA ASN A 275 41.80 3.68 14.04
C ASN A 275 41.76 2.98 15.40
N PHE A 276 41.48 3.71 16.48
CA PHE A 276 41.36 3.16 17.83
C PHE A 276 40.20 3.80 18.59
N PRO A 277 39.41 3.02 19.34
CA PRO A 277 38.49 3.57 20.35
C PRO A 277 39.26 4.43 21.34
N GLY A 278 38.67 5.55 21.75
CA GLY A 278 39.33 6.54 22.59
C GLY A 278 38.44 7.00 23.74
N SER A 279 39.05 7.60 24.76
CA SER A 279 38.33 8.31 25.80
C SER A 279 37.76 9.62 25.26
N TRP A 280 36.69 10.10 25.89
CA TRP A 280 36.16 11.44 25.62
C TRP A 280 37.11 12.52 26.16
N SER A 281 37.59 12.35 27.40
CA SER A 281 38.63 13.17 28.03
C SER A 281 39.37 12.32 29.06
N ALA A 282 40.70 12.35 29.04
CA ALA A 282 41.52 11.60 30.01
C ALA A 282 41.57 12.26 31.39
N ASP A 283 41.42 13.58 31.44
CA ASP A 283 41.58 14.40 32.65
C ASP A 283 40.25 14.88 33.25
N HIS A 284 39.12 14.37 32.75
CA HIS A 284 37.77 14.71 33.22
C HIS A 284 37.49 16.22 33.21
N VAL A 285 38.02 16.91 32.20
CA VAL A 285 37.90 18.38 32.08
C VAL A 285 36.43 18.72 31.83
N ASN A 286 35.88 19.63 32.65
CA ASN A 286 34.56 20.21 32.45
C ASN A 286 34.66 21.30 31.38
N ILE A 287 33.87 21.17 30.31
CA ILE A 287 33.90 22.08 29.16
C ILE A 287 32.63 22.96 29.20
N PRO A 288 32.75 24.28 29.46
CA PRO A 288 31.59 25.14 29.56
C PRO A 288 30.76 25.22 28.26
N GLY A 289 29.44 25.18 28.37
CA GLY A 289 28.52 25.53 27.29
C GLY A 289 28.29 24.44 26.22
N ILE A 290 28.64 23.18 26.48
CA ILE A 290 28.46 22.06 25.54
C ILE A 290 27.58 20.93 26.08
N THR A 291 26.82 21.18 27.15
CA THR A 291 25.92 20.17 27.73
C THR A 291 24.67 19.97 26.86
N GLU A 292 23.92 18.89 27.05
CA GLU A 292 22.66 18.66 26.33
C GLU A 292 21.59 19.74 26.58
N THR A 293 21.75 20.53 27.66
CA THR A 293 20.85 21.65 28.00
C THR A 293 21.37 23.00 27.53
N SER A 294 22.60 23.08 27.01
CA SER A 294 23.22 24.34 26.60
C SER A 294 22.58 24.88 25.31
N THR A 295 22.26 26.17 25.31
CA THR A 295 21.65 26.87 24.17
C THR A 295 22.45 28.13 23.82
N SER A 296 22.60 28.42 22.54
CA SER A 296 23.27 29.63 22.06
C SER A 296 22.25 30.62 21.49
N PRO A 297 22.01 31.78 22.14
CA PRO A 297 22.48 32.24 23.47
C PRO A 297 21.72 31.58 24.67
N PRO A 298 22.24 31.62 25.93
CA PRO A 298 23.39 32.38 26.42
C PRO A 298 24.75 31.67 26.37
N ASP A 299 24.79 30.37 26.11
CA ASP A 299 26.03 29.60 26.03
C ASP A 299 26.75 29.82 24.68
N THR A 300 28.01 29.40 24.63
CA THR A 300 28.81 29.44 23.41
C THR A 300 28.23 28.56 22.31
N CYS A 301 27.69 27.38 22.65
CA CYS A 301 27.23 26.38 21.70
C CYS A 301 25.80 25.90 22.00
N ASN A 302 25.13 25.35 20.99
CA ASN A 302 23.95 24.50 21.18
C ASN A 302 24.41 23.06 21.44
N GLY A 303 24.70 22.73 22.70
CA GLY A 303 25.47 21.53 23.06
C GLY A 303 24.87 20.21 22.57
N ALA A 304 23.55 20.10 22.51
CA ALA A 304 22.88 18.90 21.99
C ALA A 304 22.98 18.74 20.46
N THR A 305 23.11 19.83 19.70
CA THR A 305 22.87 19.84 18.23
C THR A 305 24.01 20.40 17.38
N ASP A 306 25.06 20.97 17.99
CA ASP A 306 26.17 21.63 17.28
C ASP A 306 27.50 20.95 17.58
N GLY A 307 27.75 19.81 16.94
CA GLY A 307 28.98 19.03 17.16
C GLY A 307 30.25 19.78 16.76
N PHE A 308 30.16 20.67 15.77
CA PHE A 308 31.30 21.48 15.34
C PHE A 308 31.71 22.49 16.41
N CYS A 309 30.77 23.29 16.92
CA CYS A 309 31.03 24.24 18.01
C CYS A 309 31.54 23.51 19.26
N ASN A 310 30.89 22.40 19.64
CA ASN A 310 31.32 21.60 20.78
C ASN A 310 32.76 21.11 20.64
N THR A 311 33.10 20.54 19.49
CA THR A 311 34.46 20.03 19.22
C THR A 311 35.49 21.15 19.31
N GLN A 312 35.18 22.35 18.82
CA GLN A 312 36.06 23.52 18.98
C GLN A 312 36.24 23.92 20.44
N GLN A 313 35.19 23.90 21.26
CA GLN A 313 35.32 24.16 22.70
C GLN A 313 36.16 23.07 23.38
N ILE A 314 35.87 21.79 23.13
CA ILE A 314 36.62 20.67 23.71
C ILE A 314 38.10 20.81 23.38
N THR A 315 38.46 21.00 22.12
CA THR A 315 39.87 21.09 21.70
C THR A 315 40.58 22.36 22.19
N SER A 316 39.84 23.41 22.57
CA SER A 316 40.40 24.61 23.18
C SER A 316 40.65 24.46 24.68
N PHE A 317 39.79 23.75 25.42
CA PHE A 317 39.87 23.59 26.87
C PHE A 317 40.61 22.31 27.28
N ASP A 318 40.51 21.26 26.48
CA ASP A 318 41.18 19.97 26.62
C ASP A 318 41.80 19.53 25.27
N PRO A 319 42.98 20.08 24.92
CA PRO A 319 43.70 19.69 23.71
C PRO A 319 44.12 18.21 23.67
N MET A 320 44.02 17.51 24.81
CA MET A 320 44.33 16.08 24.94
C MET A 320 43.07 15.19 24.85
N SER A 321 41.88 15.77 24.63
CA SER A 321 40.68 14.99 24.34
C SER A 321 40.87 14.14 23.08
N ILE A 322 40.98 12.83 23.27
CA ILE A 322 41.24 11.88 22.17
C ILE A 322 40.07 11.90 21.17
N ALA A 323 38.83 11.77 21.66
CA ALA A 323 37.67 11.69 20.77
C ALA A 323 37.48 12.94 19.88
N ALA A 324 37.47 14.14 20.47
CA ALA A 324 37.29 15.38 19.73
C ALA A 324 38.55 15.76 18.95
N GLY A 325 39.73 15.60 19.57
CA GLY A 325 41.03 15.91 18.97
C GLY A 325 41.33 15.09 17.73
N SER A 326 41.03 13.79 17.73
CA SER A 326 41.24 12.94 16.54
C SER A 326 40.37 13.34 15.36
N CYS A 327 39.15 13.84 15.60
CA CYS A 327 38.34 14.41 14.53
C CYS A 327 38.89 15.75 14.04
N PHE A 328 39.24 16.66 14.95
CA PHE A 328 39.56 18.04 14.59
C PHE A 328 40.99 18.21 14.05
N PHE A 329 41.98 17.55 14.64
CA PHE A 329 43.40 17.71 14.32
C PHE A 329 43.94 16.66 13.35
N GLU A 330 43.46 15.42 13.44
CA GLU A 330 44.07 14.30 12.71
C GLU A 330 43.38 13.98 11.38
N THR A 331 42.12 14.39 11.22
CA THR A 331 41.37 14.11 9.99
C THR A 331 41.56 15.22 8.96
N VAL A 332 42.00 14.86 7.75
CA VAL A 332 42.26 15.82 6.67
C VAL A 332 40.97 16.16 5.91
N PRO A 333 40.69 17.45 5.61
CA PRO A 333 41.47 18.62 6.00
C PRO A 333 41.23 19.00 7.48
N MET A 334 42.33 19.34 8.15
CA MET A 334 42.34 19.69 9.57
C MET A 334 41.38 20.85 9.86
N GLY A 335 40.70 20.80 11.01
CA GLY A 335 39.79 21.84 11.48
C GLY A 335 38.43 21.87 10.77
N THR A 336 38.16 20.92 9.87
CA THR A 336 36.86 20.84 9.17
C THR A 336 36.01 19.65 9.62
N TRP A 337 36.65 18.64 10.20
CA TRP A 337 36.00 17.48 10.78
C TRP A 337 35.78 17.69 12.27
N TYR A 338 34.71 17.12 12.79
CA TYR A 338 34.32 17.27 14.19
C TYR A 338 33.68 16.00 14.74
N LEU A 339 33.67 15.88 16.07
CA LEU A 339 32.94 14.84 16.76
C LEU A 339 31.45 15.24 16.78
N PRO A 340 30.52 14.43 16.23
CA PRO A 340 29.11 14.79 16.16
C PRO A 340 28.51 15.02 17.55
N SER A 341 27.56 15.94 17.68
CA SER A 341 26.78 16.07 18.90
C SER A 341 25.83 14.88 19.08
N ILE A 342 25.27 14.73 20.29
CA ILE A 342 24.40 13.59 20.60
C ILE A 342 23.16 13.54 19.69
N CYS A 343 22.58 14.69 19.33
CA CYS A 343 21.43 14.74 18.42
C CYS A 343 21.81 14.61 16.95
N GLU A 344 23.07 14.81 16.56
CA GLU A 344 23.54 14.45 15.22
C GLU A 344 23.76 12.95 15.09
N LEU A 345 24.16 12.26 16.19
CA LEU A 345 24.26 10.81 16.21
C LEU A 345 22.88 10.15 16.12
N GLY A 346 21.93 10.54 16.96
CA GLY A 346 20.60 9.90 17.01
C GLY A 346 19.62 10.65 17.92
N THR A 347 18.32 10.36 17.82
CA THR A 347 17.27 11.09 18.56
C THR A 347 16.64 10.32 19.72
N SER A 348 16.87 9.01 19.83
CA SER A 348 16.20 8.19 20.84
C SER A 348 16.98 8.19 22.17
N GLY A 349 16.54 9.05 23.10
CA GLY A 349 17.10 9.08 24.45
C GLY A 349 16.77 10.34 25.24
N GLY A 350 17.55 10.55 26.30
CA GLY A 350 17.31 11.61 27.29
C GLY A 350 17.88 12.98 26.92
N ALA A 351 18.62 13.13 25.82
CA ALA A 351 19.30 14.38 25.48
C ALA A 351 18.40 15.46 24.87
N GLY A 352 17.07 15.24 24.80
CA GLY A 352 16.11 16.25 24.33
C GLY A 352 16.10 16.49 22.81
N CYS A 353 16.59 15.55 22.02
CA CYS A 353 16.67 15.69 20.57
C CYS A 353 15.29 15.70 19.89
N SER A 354 15.09 16.60 18.92
CA SER A 354 13.86 16.60 18.11
C SER A 354 13.74 15.32 17.27
N ALA A 355 12.57 14.69 17.29
CA ALA A 355 12.29 13.48 16.52
C ALA A 355 12.38 13.69 14.99
N SER A 356 12.28 14.93 14.51
CA SER A 356 12.41 15.27 13.08
C SER A 356 13.86 15.53 12.63
N THR A 357 14.83 15.52 13.55
CA THR A 357 16.23 15.78 13.20
C THR A 357 16.78 14.64 12.35
N SER A 358 17.43 14.99 11.24
CA SER A 358 18.17 14.02 10.42
C SER A 358 19.47 13.66 11.12
N THR A 359 19.72 12.36 11.33
CA THR A 359 20.84 11.87 12.13
C THR A 359 21.65 10.81 11.40
N ILE A 360 22.85 10.55 11.92
CA ILE A 360 23.69 9.44 11.48
C ILE A 360 22.98 8.10 11.71
N PHE A 361 22.21 7.96 12.79
CA PHE A 361 21.39 6.77 13.02
C PHE A 361 20.31 6.56 11.95
N ASN A 362 19.80 7.62 11.31
CA ASN A 362 18.88 7.47 10.18
C ASN A 362 19.55 6.78 9.00
N LEU A 363 20.81 7.12 8.67
CA LEU A 363 21.58 6.38 7.66
C LEU A 363 21.73 4.90 8.03
N PHE A 364 22.14 4.64 9.28
CA PHE A 364 22.33 3.28 9.78
C PHE A 364 21.03 2.46 9.72
N SER A 365 19.91 3.00 10.18
CA SER A 365 18.60 2.31 10.16
C SER A 365 18.08 2.01 8.75
N LEU A 366 18.55 2.76 7.74
CA LEU A 366 18.29 2.53 6.32
C LEU A 366 19.28 1.53 5.67
N GLY A 367 20.18 0.94 6.46
CA GLY A 367 21.16 -0.05 6.03
C GLY A 367 22.45 0.53 5.45
N PHE A 368 22.67 1.85 5.55
CA PHE A 368 23.93 2.48 5.18
C PHE A 368 24.95 2.35 6.32
N ASN A 369 25.39 1.11 6.54
CA ASN A 369 26.02 0.68 7.79
C ASN A 369 27.53 0.95 7.91
N THR A 370 28.14 1.86 7.12
CA THR A 370 29.60 2.12 6.94
C THR A 370 30.55 1.74 8.11
N GLY A 371 30.68 0.46 8.44
CA GLY A 371 31.36 -0.05 9.64
C GLY A 371 30.76 0.37 11.00
N LEU A 372 29.57 0.96 11.08
CA LEU A 372 29.01 1.46 12.35
C LEU A 372 28.50 0.30 13.22
N SER A 373 29.08 0.14 14.41
CA SER A 373 28.63 -0.85 15.38
C SER A 373 29.00 -0.50 16.82
N GLY A 374 28.17 -0.88 17.79
CA GLY A 374 28.45 -0.63 19.21
C GLY A 374 28.24 0.83 19.64
N GLN A 375 29.08 1.29 20.57
CA GLN A 375 28.94 2.59 21.24
C GLN A 375 29.89 3.63 20.64
N TYR A 376 29.37 4.84 20.41
CA TYR A 376 30.10 5.95 19.83
C TYR A 376 30.01 7.19 20.70
N TRP A 377 31.16 7.81 20.95
CA TRP A 377 31.19 9.11 21.63
C TRP A 377 30.50 10.19 20.82
N SER A 378 29.77 11.06 21.52
CA SER A 378 29.34 12.36 20.99
C SER A 378 30.19 13.46 21.59
N SER A 379 30.15 14.66 21.01
CA SER A 379 30.76 15.85 21.59
C SER A 379 29.96 16.48 22.73
N THR A 380 28.81 15.91 23.10
CA THR A 380 27.91 16.52 24.08
C THR A 380 28.26 16.03 25.48
N GLU A 381 28.50 16.98 26.39
CA GLU A 381 28.76 16.71 27.80
C GLU A 381 27.46 16.51 28.59
N SER A 382 27.48 15.79 29.72
CA SER A 382 26.27 15.63 30.55
C SER A 382 26.01 16.84 31.44
N SER A 383 24.79 17.38 31.43
CA SER A 383 24.38 18.43 32.37
C SER A 383 24.31 17.93 33.83
N VAL A 384 24.09 16.62 34.03
CA VAL A 384 23.93 16.00 35.36
C VAL A 384 25.26 15.87 36.09
N ASN A 385 26.34 15.51 35.39
CA ASN A 385 27.68 15.38 35.94
C ASN A 385 28.73 15.73 34.87
N PRO A 386 28.89 17.01 34.53
CA PRO A 386 29.70 17.45 33.40
C PRO A 386 31.17 17.10 33.56
N THR A 387 31.70 17.11 34.78
CA THR A 387 33.08 16.70 35.05
C THR A 387 33.34 15.26 34.63
N ASN A 388 32.44 14.32 34.96
CA ASN A 388 32.75 12.90 34.78
C ASN A 388 32.10 12.25 33.56
N ASN A 389 30.96 12.75 33.09
CA ASN A 389 30.13 12.04 32.12
C ASN A 389 29.96 12.80 30.80
N ALA A 390 29.96 12.05 29.71
CA ALA A 390 29.58 12.52 28.38
C ALA A 390 28.54 11.61 27.75
N TRP A 391 27.88 12.11 26.71
CA TRP A 391 26.87 11.36 25.96
C TRP A 391 27.49 10.47 24.90
N PHE A 392 26.93 9.28 24.73
CA PHE A 392 27.24 8.37 23.65
C PHE A 392 25.96 7.85 22.99
N LEU A 393 26.06 7.34 21.76
CA LEU A 393 25.00 6.58 21.10
C LEU A 393 25.42 5.12 20.92
N ASN A 394 24.55 4.17 21.26
CA ASN A 394 24.70 2.77 20.89
C ASN A 394 23.92 2.46 19.60
N PHE A 395 24.63 2.22 18.49
CA PHE A 395 24.01 1.95 17.19
C PHE A 395 23.27 0.59 17.13
N ALA A 396 23.64 -0.39 17.95
CA ALA A 396 22.94 -1.67 17.97
C ALA A 396 21.50 -1.55 18.51
N MET A 397 21.26 -0.56 19.38
CA MET A 397 19.95 -0.32 20.00
C MET A 397 19.29 1.00 19.57
N GLY A 398 20.03 1.87 18.88
CA GLY A 398 19.64 3.24 18.60
C GLY A 398 19.48 4.12 19.83
N ALA A 399 20.05 3.72 20.98
CA ALA A 399 19.80 4.34 22.27
C ALA A 399 20.95 5.24 22.70
N GLN A 400 20.62 6.44 23.19
CA GLN A 400 21.59 7.32 23.84
C GLN A 400 21.85 6.89 25.29
N GLY A 401 23.04 7.17 25.79
CA GLY A 401 23.40 6.93 27.18
C GLY A 401 24.49 7.87 27.68
N LEU A 402 24.75 7.78 28.98
CA LEU A 402 25.83 8.49 29.67
C LEU A 402 26.90 7.50 30.09
N ALA A 403 28.17 7.86 29.90
CA ALA A 403 29.29 7.09 30.37
C ALA A 403 30.40 8.00 30.90
N ASP A 404 31.26 7.42 31.74
CA ASP A 404 32.45 8.09 32.23
C ASP A 404 33.38 8.45 31.08
N LYS A 405 33.89 9.68 31.07
CA LYS A 405 34.72 10.25 30.01
C LYS A 405 36.01 9.47 29.75
N SER A 406 36.49 8.69 30.73
CA SER A 406 37.69 7.86 30.60
C SER A 406 37.45 6.54 29.86
N VAL A 407 36.19 6.13 29.64
CA VAL A 407 35.85 4.89 28.94
C VAL A 407 36.17 5.00 27.45
N SER A 408 36.69 3.93 26.87
CA SER A 408 36.98 3.88 25.44
C SER A 408 35.74 3.47 24.63
N PHE A 409 35.27 4.36 23.76
CA PHE A 409 34.24 4.07 22.75
C PHE A 409 34.73 4.40 21.34
N ASN A 410 33.98 3.94 20.34
CA ASN A 410 34.29 4.21 18.96
C ASN A 410 34.13 5.71 18.65
N ILE A 411 34.92 6.20 17.70
CA ILE A 411 34.94 7.61 17.29
C ILE A 411 34.68 7.66 15.80
N ARG A 412 33.66 8.43 15.41
CA ARG A 412 33.32 8.66 14.01
C ARG A 412 33.08 10.14 13.79
N CYS A 413 33.84 10.72 12.88
CA CYS A 413 33.81 12.15 12.63
C CYS A 413 32.74 12.53 11.60
N ALA A 414 32.18 13.71 11.76
CA ALA A 414 31.31 14.37 10.79
C ALA A 414 31.97 15.64 10.24
N ARG A 415 31.43 16.15 9.15
CA ARG A 415 31.87 17.40 8.52
C ARG A 415 30.72 18.10 7.83
N ALA A 416 30.69 19.42 7.94
CA ALA A 416 29.81 20.28 7.16
C ALA A 416 30.53 20.69 5.87
N ILE A 417 29.88 20.48 4.72
CA ILE A 417 30.36 20.88 3.41
C ILE A 417 29.44 21.97 2.89
N LEU A 418 30.02 23.14 2.59
CA LEU A 418 29.30 24.26 2.00
C LEU A 418 28.83 23.88 0.59
N LEU A 419 27.54 24.05 0.34
CA LEU A 419 26.94 23.88 -0.98
C LEU A 419 27.14 25.18 -1.75
N SER A 420 27.87 25.11 -2.86
CA SER A 420 28.21 26.23 -3.74
C SER A 420 27.52 26.15 -5.08
#